data_AF-A0A7S2WSZ1-F1
#
_entry.id   AF-A0A7S2WSZ1-F1
#
_cell.length_a   1.000
_cell.length_b   1.000
_cell.length_c   1.000
_cell.angle_alpha   90.00
_cell.angle_beta   90.00
_cell.angle_gamma   90.00
#
_symmetry.space_group_name_H-M   'P 1'
#
loop_
_entity.id
_entity.type
_entity.pdbx_description
1 polymer ?
#
loop_
_entity_poly.entity_id
_entity_poly.type
_entity_poly.pdbx_seq_one_letter_code
_entity_poly.pdbx_strand_id
1 'polypeptide(L)'
;SAMEENSDTMDSDGEEDMVVDEDLSEADLAAGWAALQTLGWLPAIAHCLSSAIDQCLEKRVTSRSQGLFETQILEELLLWAKATIFPWLTAICGPAGASTPSSSSSSATSLPQRRARRGAGAAGPFNVHGSPEEWEDFVENTVYDMFCSSRIHELYDIIAEFPDSASAVLELRGALTKTQQHAVLASRLRETLTRRSLHPGATTTQIIEIYISTIKVLRLLDPSDAVLDAVASPIRAYLQRRGDTVRCIVTSLTDENADLYDELQRQDAQPLDASGDSDDEEGGPGAGWQPRLRTADPTLLGHQNP
;
A
#
# COMPACT_ATOMS: atom_id res chain seq x y z
N SER A 1 -19.90 79.61 -34.39
CA SER A 1 -21.34 79.30 -34.34
C SER A 1 -21.48 77.83 -34.05
N ALA A 2 -22.20 77.33 -33.06
CA ALA A 2 -23.06 77.82 -31.99
C ALA A 2 -23.42 76.51 -31.22
N MET A 3 -23.37 76.46 -29.88
CA MET A 3 -24.54 76.24 -28.98
C MET A 3 -25.37 75.00 -29.36
N GLU A 4 -25.55 73.96 -28.53
CA GLU A 4 -26.05 73.86 -27.16
C GLU A 4 -25.67 72.46 -26.60
N GLU A 5 -25.25 72.33 -25.34
CA GLU A 5 -26.11 71.87 -24.23
C GLU A 5 -26.98 70.65 -24.55
N ASN A 6 -26.62 69.48 -24.01
CA ASN A 6 -27.59 68.72 -23.24
C ASN A 6 -26.89 67.89 -22.16
N SER A 7 -27.15 68.27 -20.91
CA SER A 7 -26.96 67.48 -19.71
C SER A 7 -27.92 66.30 -19.72
N ASP A 8 -27.42 65.09 -19.49
CA ASP A 8 -28.23 64.04 -18.87
C ASP A 8 -27.29 63.09 -18.12
N THR A 9 -27.12 63.43 -16.85
CA THR A 9 -26.57 62.54 -15.83
C THR A 9 -27.60 61.43 -15.60
N MET A 10 -27.39 60.26 -16.20
CA MET A 10 -28.02 59.03 -15.71
C MET A 10 -27.07 58.37 -14.73
N ASP A 11 -27.28 58.67 -13.44
CA ASP A 11 -26.87 57.79 -12.36
C ASP A 11 -27.66 56.48 -12.54
N SER A 12 -27.01 55.50 -13.15
CA SER A 12 -27.44 54.12 -13.08
C SER A 12 -26.94 53.59 -11.74
N ASP A 13 -27.78 53.72 -10.71
CA ASP A 13 -27.66 52.95 -9.47
C ASP A 13 -27.71 51.47 -9.85
N GLY A 14 -26.53 50.90 -10.10
CA GLY A 14 -26.32 49.47 -10.07
C GLY A 14 -26.43 49.05 -8.62
N GLU A 15 -27.65 48.75 -8.18
CA GLU A 15 -27.86 47.77 -7.11
C GLU A 15 -27.23 46.46 -7.62
N GLU A 16 -25.93 46.30 -7.39
CA GLU A 16 -25.32 44.99 -7.28
C GLU A 16 -26.05 44.32 -6.12
N ASP A 17 -27.08 43.52 -6.46
CA ASP A 17 -27.66 42.52 -5.58
C ASP A 17 -26.50 41.67 -5.08
N MET A 18 -26.00 42.04 -3.91
CA MET A 18 -25.10 41.25 -3.11
C MET A 18 -25.90 40.01 -2.77
N VAL A 19 -25.72 38.96 -3.58
CA VAL A 19 -26.14 37.61 -3.25
C VAL A 19 -25.41 37.29 -1.96
N VAL A 20 -26.07 37.55 -0.85
CA VAL A 20 -25.69 37.02 0.45
C VAL A 20 -25.83 35.54 0.23
N ASP A 21 -24.70 34.83 0.12
CA ASP A 21 -24.68 33.38 0.27
C ASP A 21 -25.38 33.12 1.61
N GLU A 22 -26.65 32.73 1.56
CA GLU A 22 -27.41 32.27 2.71
C GLU A 22 -26.67 31.03 3.19
N ASP A 23 -25.79 31.23 4.17
CA ASP A 23 -25.09 30.16 4.85
C ASP A 23 -26.14 29.18 5.37
N LEU A 24 -26.31 28.07 4.64
CA LEU A 24 -27.22 27.00 5.01
C LEU A 24 -26.93 26.59 6.44
N SER A 25 -27.93 26.72 7.33
CA SER A 25 -27.73 26.40 8.73
C SER A 25 -27.43 24.90 8.89
N GLU A 26 -26.63 24.54 9.90
CA GLU A 26 -26.30 23.14 10.21
C GLU A 26 -27.56 22.27 10.40
N ALA A 27 -28.66 22.90 10.86
CA ALA A 27 -29.97 22.27 11.01
C ALA A 27 -30.66 21.99 9.66
N ASP A 28 -30.56 22.89 8.68
CA ASP A 28 -31.13 22.72 7.34
C ASP A 28 -30.39 21.63 6.57
N LEU A 29 -29.07 21.55 6.74
CA LEU A 29 -28.25 20.46 6.21
C LEU A 29 -28.66 19.12 6.84
N ALA A 30 -28.80 19.04 8.16
CA ALA A 30 -29.23 17.82 8.85
C ALA A 30 -30.62 17.34 8.40
N ALA A 31 -31.57 18.27 8.23
CA ALA A 31 -32.90 17.97 7.69
C ALA A 31 -32.84 17.47 6.23
N GLY A 32 -31.98 18.09 5.41
CA GLY A 32 -31.71 17.66 4.03
C GLY A 32 -31.12 16.26 3.96
N TRP A 33 -30.15 15.93 4.82
CA TRP A 33 -29.55 14.59 4.90
C TRP A 33 -30.56 13.53 5.34
N ALA A 34 -31.42 13.85 6.31
CA ALA A 34 -32.49 12.93 6.74
C ALA A 34 -33.51 12.68 5.63
N ALA A 35 -33.94 13.72 4.91
CA ALA A 35 -34.84 13.59 3.76
C ALA A 35 -34.19 12.78 2.63
N LEU A 36 -32.92 13.04 2.34
CA LEU A 36 -32.15 12.25 1.39
C LEU A 36 -32.14 10.78 1.83
N GLN A 37 -31.78 10.45 3.08
CA GLN A 37 -31.75 9.05 3.56
C GLN A 37 -33.06 8.28 3.32
N THR A 38 -34.22 8.93 3.40
CA THR A 38 -35.52 8.30 3.07
C THR A 38 -35.67 7.89 1.60
N LEU A 39 -34.92 8.52 0.70
CA LEU A 39 -34.93 8.27 -0.75
C LEU A 39 -33.97 7.15 -1.18
N GLY A 40 -33.13 6.62 -0.29
CA GLY A 40 -32.22 5.52 -0.62
C GLY A 40 -31.17 5.89 -1.68
N TRP A 41 -30.64 7.12 -1.60
CA TRP A 41 -29.62 7.69 -2.51
C TRP A 41 -28.19 7.16 -2.27
N LEU A 42 -27.87 6.65 -1.08
CA LEU A 42 -26.51 6.20 -0.72
C LEU A 42 -25.93 5.18 -1.73
N PRO A 43 -26.69 4.16 -2.20
CA PRO A 43 -26.29 3.30 -3.32
C PRO A 43 -25.95 4.01 -4.62
N ALA A 44 -26.70 5.06 -4.95
CA ALA A 44 -26.54 5.76 -6.22
C ALA A 44 -25.23 6.57 -6.25
N ILE A 45 -24.80 7.12 -5.11
CA ILE A 45 -23.58 7.96 -5.05
C ILE A 45 -22.39 7.29 -4.37
N ALA A 46 -22.52 6.04 -3.91
CA ALA A 46 -21.43 5.30 -3.27
C ALA A 46 -20.13 5.36 -4.08
N HIS A 47 -20.21 5.23 -5.41
CA HIS A 47 -19.05 5.34 -6.30
C HIS A 47 -18.36 6.73 -6.27
N CYS A 48 -19.14 7.82 -6.17
CA CYS A 48 -18.60 9.16 -6.01
C CYS A 48 -17.93 9.33 -4.65
N LEU A 49 -18.53 8.77 -3.59
CA LEU A 49 -17.96 8.80 -2.24
C LEU A 49 -16.64 8.02 -2.19
N SER A 50 -16.61 6.79 -2.70
CA SER A 50 -15.39 5.98 -2.81
C SER A 50 -14.30 6.74 -3.59
N SER A 51 -14.63 7.30 -4.76
CA SER A 51 -13.65 8.05 -5.56
C SER A 51 -13.14 9.31 -4.85
N ALA A 52 -14.00 10.02 -4.12
CA ALA A 52 -13.59 11.21 -3.36
C ALA A 52 -12.66 10.83 -2.19
N ILE A 53 -12.97 9.74 -1.49
CA ILE A 53 -12.14 9.17 -0.43
C ILE A 53 -10.80 8.75 -1.00
N ASP A 54 -10.79 7.98 -2.09
CA ASP A 54 -9.57 7.52 -2.77
C ASP A 54 -8.68 8.71 -3.15
N GLN A 55 -9.22 9.74 -3.79
CA GLN A 55 -8.45 10.94 -4.15
C GLN A 55 -7.92 11.70 -2.93
N CYS A 56 -8.67 11.74 -1.83
CA CYS A 56 -8.23 12.37 -0.59
C CYS A 56 -7.10 11.58 0.07
N LEU A 57 -7.25 10.26 0.13
CA LEU A 57 -6.24 9.33 0.65
C LEU A 57 -4.97 9.39 -0.21
N GLU A 58 -5.08 9.34 -1.53
CA GLU A 58 -3.94 9.39 -2.45
C GLU A 58 -3.13 10.67 -2.28
N LYS A 59 -3.78 11.83 -2.22
CA LYS A 59 -3.12 13.12 -1.95
C LYS A 59 -2.41 13.13 -0.60
N ARG A 60 -3.05 12.55 0.43
CA ARG A 60 -2.47 12.52 1.77
C ARG A 60 -1.27 11.59 1.86
N VAL A 61 -1.38 10.38 1.29
CA VAL A 61 -0.32 9.38 1.22
C VAL A 61 0.87 9.98 0.48
N THR A 62 0.68 10.45 -0.75
CA THR A 62 1.76 11.02 -1.57
C THR A 62 2.46 12.21 -0.90
N SER A 63 1.72 13.09 -0.22
CA SER A 63 2.33 14.23 0.48
C SER A 63 3.15 13.84 1.71
N ARG A 64 2.85 12.70 2.36
CA ARG A 64 3.52 12.27 3.61
C ARG A 64 4.55 11.17 3.37
N SER A 65 4.41 10.39 2.29
CA SER A 65 5.28 9.25 2.00
C SER A 65 6.61 9.66 1.35
N GLN A 66 6.65 10.75 0.60
CA GLN A 66 7.81 11.15 -0.20
C GLN A 66 9.09 11.34 0.63
N GLY A 67 10.09 10.49 0.37
CA GLY A 67 11.47 10.65 0.86
C GLY A 67 11.66 10.52 2.37
N LEU A 68 10.65 10.05 3.11
CA LEU A 68 10.74 9.80 4.55
C LEU A 68 10.72 8.29 4.80
N PHE A 69 11.89 7.71 5.07
CA PHE A 69 12.04 6.27 5.30
C PHE A 69 12.45 5.89 6.75
N GLU A 70 12.87 6.87 7.54
CA GLU A 70 13.33 6.66 8.92
C GLU A 70 12.18 6.46 9.92
N THR A 71 11.00 7.05 9.63
CA THR A 71 9.82 7.07 10.51
C THR A 71 8.69 6.18 10.01
N GLN A 72 7.88 5.67 10.94
CA GLN A 72 6.66 4.92 10.63
C GLN A 72 5.52 5.88 10.31
N ILE A 73 4.98 5.83 9.09
CA ILE A 73 3.98 6.77 8.57
C ILE A 73 2.59 6.12 8.44
N LEU A 74 2.53 4.79 8.34
CA LEU A 74 1.29 4.04 8.15
C LEU A 74 0.36 4.17 9.35
N GLU A 75 0.89 4.09 10.57
CA GLU A 75 0.07 4.28 11.78
C GLU A 75 -0.50 5.70 11.85
N GLU A 76 0.30 6.72 11.51
CA GLU A 76 -0.17 8.10 11.44
C GLU A 76 -1.29 8.29 10.39
N LEU A 77 -1.15 7.65 9.23
CA LEU A 77 -2.15 7.70 8.15
C LEU A 77 -3.46 7.03 8.58
N LEU A 78 -3.40 5.88 9.25
CA LEU A 78 -4.57 5.17 9.75
C LEU A 78 -5.28 5.98 10.85
N LEU A 79 -4.52 6.56 11.79
CA LEU A 79 -5.08 7.42 12.83
C LEU A 79 -5.74 8.66 12.24
N TRP A 80 -5.10 9.29 11.25
CA TRP A 80 -5.68 10.43 10.55
C TRP A 80 -6.96 10.06 9.79
N ALA A 81 -6.97 8.93 9.07
CA ALA A 81 -8.15 8.45 8.36
C ALA A 81 -9.32 8.21 9.34
N LYS A 82 -9.04 7.57 10.48
CA LYS A 82 -10.03 7.37 11.56
C LYS A 82 -10.54 8.68 12.14
N ALA A 83 -9.67 9.67 12.33
CA ALA A 83 -10.04 10.95 12.95
C ALA A 83 -10.79 11.90 11.99
N THR A 84 -10.62 11.76 10.68
CA THR A 84 -11.16 12.72 9.70
C THR A 84 -12.24 12.13 8.82
N ILE A 85 -12.00 10.94 8.26
CA ILE A 85 -12.88 10.31 7.29
C ILE A 85 -14.07 9.64 8.00
N PHE A 86 -13.86 9.02 9.16
CA PHE A 86 -14.96 8.31 9.84
C PHE A 86 -16.03 9.25 10.44
N PRO A 87 -15.69 10.37 11.10
CA PRO A 87 -16.71 11.34 11.52
C PRO A 87 -17.48 11.92 10.33
N TRP A 88 -16.79 12.15 9.21
CA TRP A 88 -17.43 12.62 7.97
C TRP A 88 -18.36 11.56 7.36
N LEU A 89 -17.92 10.30 7.28
CA LEU A 89 -18.73 9.18 6.80
C LEU A 89 -19.95 8.93 7.68
N THR A 90 -19.80 8.99 9.00
CA THR A 90 -20.92 8.78 9.94
C THR A 90 -21.95 9.91 9.88
N ALA A 91 -21.52 11.15 9.61
CA ALA A 91 -22.43 12.26 9.35
C ALA A 91 -23.27 12.05 8.07
N ILE A 92 -22.67 11.47 7.02
CA ILE A 92 -23.31 11.23 5.72
C ILE A 92 -24.22 9.99 5.75
N CYS A 93 -23.72 8.89 6.29
CA CYS A 93 -24.42 7.60 6.36
C CYS A 93 -25.48 7.56 7.49
N GLY A 94 -25.44 8.52 8.41
CA GLY A 94 -26.27 8.54 9.61
C GLY A 94 -25.79 7.56 10.68
N PRO A 95 -26.21 7.74 11.95
CA PRO A 95 -25.83 6.82 13.01
C PRO A 95 -26.36 5.42 12.70
N ALA A 96 -25.48 4.41 12.80
CA ALA A 96 -25.71 2.99 12.56
C ALA A 96 -26.90 2.35 13.34
N GLY A 97 -27.60 3.12 14.18
CA GLY A 97 -28.62 2.68 15.11
C GLY A 97 -30.03 3.22 14.89
N ALA A 98 -30.31 3.98 13.81
CA ALA A 98 -31.69 4.39 13.50
C ALA A 98 -32.49 3.25 12.82
N SER A 99 -32.35 2.02 13.33
CA SER A 99 -33.41 1.03 13.22
C SER A 99 -34.64 1.65 13.87
N THR A 100 -35.70 1.83 13.10
CA THR A 100 -37.01 2.25 13.61
C THR A 100 -37.34 1.47 14.88
N PRO A 101 -37.86 2.10 15.96
CA PRO A 101 -38.53 1.36 17.01
C PRO A 101 -39.78 0.73 16.37
N SER A 102 -39.64 -0.48 15.84
CA SER A 102 -40.78 -1.31 15.47
C SER A 102 -41.55 -1.57 16.76
N SER A 103 -42.66 -0.85 16.91
CA SER A 103 -43.64 -1.06 17.95
C SER A 103 -43.99 -2.55 18.02
N SER A 104 -43.67 -3.13 19.17
CA SER A 104 -44.05 -4.46 19.59
C SER A 104 -45.57 -4.65 19.50
N SER A 105 -46.01 -5.62 18.72
CA SER A 105 -47.21 -6.38 19.01
C SER A 105 -46.89 -7.86 18.89
N SER A 106 -46.72 -8.49 20.05
CA SER A 106 -46.52 -9.91 20.28
C SER A 106 -47.67 -10.74 19.72
N SER A 107 -47.36 -11.88 19.10
CA SER A 107 -48.12 -13.13 19.25
C SER A 107 -47.27 -14.31 18.78
N ALA A 108 -46.96 -15.19 19.73
CA ALA A 108 -46.24 -16.43 19.52
C ALA A 108 -47.14 -17.49 18.88
N THR A 109 -46.61 -18.26 17.92
CA THR A 109 -46.89 -19.70 17.78
C THR A 109 -45.84 -20.38 16.91
N SER A 110 -45.63 -21.66 17.17
CA SER A 110 -44.37 -22.39 17.05
C SER A 110 -44.26 -23.37 15.86
N LEU A 111 -43.00 -23.57 15.39
CA LEU A 111 -42.40 -24.70 14.62
C LEU A 111 -42.78 -24.94 13.13
N PRO A 112 -41.96 -25.66 12.32
CA PRO A 112 -40.48 -25.78 12.31
C PRO A 112 -39.82 -25.57 10.92
N GLN A 113 -38.55 -25.14 10.98
CA GLN A 113 -37.41 -25.45 10.10
C GLN A 113 -37.68 -26.00 8.68
N ARG A 114 -37.45 -25.14 7.68
CA ARG A 114 -37.05 -25.56 6.33
C ARG A 114 -35.79 -24.80 5.94
N ARG A 115 -34.66 -25.51 5.97
CA ARG A 115 -33.31 -25.01 5.71
C ARG A 115 -33.21 -24.59 4.23
N ALA A 116 -33.47 -23.32 3.96
CA ALA A 116 -33.13 -22.73 2.66
C ALA A 116 -31.60 -22.55 2.61
N ARG A 117 -31.01 -23.12 1.57
CA ARG A 117 -29.60 -23.03 1.23
C ARG A 117 -29.13 -21.58 1.31
N ARG A 118 -28.13 -21.31 2.16
CA ARG A 118 -27.32 -20.11 2.11
C ARG A 118 -26.53 -20.16 0.80
N GLY A 119 -27.13 -19.64 -0.26
CA GLY A 119 -26.42 -19.34 -1.49
C GLY A 119 -25.42 -18.25 -1.16
N ALA A 120 -24.15 -18.56 -1.31
CA ALA A 120 -23.10 -17.57 -1.46
C ALA A 120 -23.52 -16.65 -2.60
N GLY A 121 -24.02 -15.47 -2.25
CA GLY A 121 -24.18 -14.38 -3.20
C GLY A 121 -22.78 -14.03 -3.68
N ALA A 122 -22.53 -14.30 -4.95
CA ALA A 122 -21.37 -13.81 -5.65
C ALA A 122 -21.28 -12.30 -5.43
N ALA A 123 -20.19 -11.85 -4.82
CA ALA A 123 -19.81 -10.46 -4.77
C ALA A 123 -19.57 -10.00 -6.21
N GLY A 124 -20.59 -9.38 -6.81
CA GLY A 124 -20.40 -8.55 -7.99
C GLY A 124 -19.67 -7.25 -7.60
N PRO A 125 -19.01 -6.56 -8.55
CA PRO A 125 -18.17 -5.39 -8.29
C PRO A 125 -18.94 -4.10 -7.89
N PHE A 126 -20.21 -4.22 -7.48
CA PHE A 126 -21.08 -3.11 -7.11
C PHE A 126 -21.83 -3.38 -5.80
N ASN A 127 -21.17 -4.01 -4.83
CA ASN A 127 -21.71 -4.09 -3.48
C ASN A 127 -21.56 -2.72 -2.82
N VAL A 128 -22.65 -1.96 -2.89
CA VAL A 128 -22.83 -0.68 -2.21
C VAL A 128 -22.55 -0.88 -0.73
N HIS A 129 -21.49 -0.24 -0.23
CA HIS A 129 -21.19 -0.11 1.20
C HIS A 129 -22.42 0.49 1.91
N GLY A 130 -23.21 -0.38 2.53
CA GLY A 130 -24.50 -0.04 3.11
C GLY A 130 -24.39 0.22 4.61
N SER A 131 -23.34 -0.28 5.25
CA SER A 131 -23.09 -0.10 6.68
C SER A 131 -21.82 0.73 6.93
N PRO A 132 -21.74 1.46 8.06
CA PRO A 132 -20.55 2.20 8.42
C PRO A 132 -19.33 1.29 8.63
N GLU A 133 -19.51 0.07 9.15
CA GLU A 133 -18.43 -0.91 9.32
C GLU A 133 -17.78 -1.29 7.98
N GLU A 134 -18.58 -1.48 6.92
CA GLU A 134 -18.06 -1.76 5.57
C GLU A 134 -17.25 -0.60 4.98
N TRP A 135 -17.57 0.65 5.36
CA TRP A 135 -16.80 1.81 4.96
C TRP A 135 -15.51 1.95 5.76
N GLU A 136 -15.50 1.57 7.04
CA GLU A 136 -14.28 1.54 7.85
C GLU A 136 -13.27 0.54 7.29
N ASP A 137 -13.74 -0.67 6.97
CA ASP A 137 -12.91 -1.70 6.33
C ASP A 137 -12.43 -1.26 4.93
N PHE A 138 -13.30 -0.61 4.15
CA PHE A 138 -12.92 -0.05 2.85
C PHE A 138 -11.79 0.96 2.99
N VAL A 139 -11.94 1.96 3.85
CA VAL A 139 -10.94 3.00 4.07
C VAL A 139 -9.63 2.40 4.59
N GLU A 140 -9.69 1.49 5.56
CA GLU A 140 -8.48 0.84 6.10
C GLU A 140 -7.72 0.09 4.99
N ASN A 141 -8.43 -0.76 4.22
CA ASN A 141 -7.81 -1.52 3.13
C ASN A 141 -7.24 -0.61 2.04
N THR A 142 -7.97 0.44 1.66
CA THR A 142 -7.50 1.42 0.67
C THR A 142 -6.24 2.14 1.16
N VAL A 143 -6.15 2.51 2.44
CA VAL A 143 -4.93 3.10 3.01
C VAL A 143 -3.75 2.13 2.90
N TYR A 144 -3.93 0.85 3.24
CA TYR A 144 -2.89 -0.17 3.09
C TYR A 144 -2.45 -0.35 1.63
N ASP A 145 -3.40 -0.41 0.69
CA ASP A 145 -3.11 -0.59 -0.73
C ASP A 145 -2.37 0.61 -1.34
N MET A 146 -2.80 1.83 -1.03
CA MET A 146 -2.13 3.06 -1.49
C MET A 146 -0.73 3.21 -0.87
N PHE A 147 -0.59 2.92 0.41
CA PHE A 147 0.70 2.94 1.10
C PHE A 147 1.67 1.91 0.49
N CYS A 148 1.23 0.66 0.31
CA CYS A 148 2.04 -0.38 -0.33
C CYS A 148 2.48 0.06 -1.73
N SER A 149 1.54 0.57 -2.54
CA SER A 149 1.82 1.02 -3.90
C SER A 149 2.86 2.15 -3.91
N SER A 150 2.73 3.13 -3.01
CA SER A 150 3.71 4.23 -2.85
C SER A 150 5.09 3.68 -2.48
N ARG A 151 5.18 2.80 -1.48
CA ARG A 151 6.45 2.24 -1.01
C ARG A 151 7.10 1.30 -2.03
N ILE A 152 6.31 0.57 -2.80
CA ILE A 152 6.82 -0.24 -3.92
C ILE A 152 7.46 0.66 -4.99
N HIS A 153 6.87 1.83 -5.26
CA HIS A 153 7.41 2.78 -6.23
C HIS A 153 8.75 3.40 -5.77
N GLU A 154 8.91 3.59 -4.45
CA GLU A 154 10.11 4.15 -3.82
C GLU A 154 11.11 3.08 -3.35
N LEU A 155 10.82 1.79 -3.57
CA LEU A 155 11.55 0.68 -2.96
C LEU A 155 13.04 0.66 -3.34
N TYR A 156 13.40 1.14 -4.53
CA TYR A 156 14.79 1.29 -4.92
C TYR A 156 15.53 2.27 -4.01
N ASP A 157 14.91 3.42 -3.71
CA ASP A 157 15.51 4.47 -2.89
C ASP A 157 15.56 4.02 -1.43
N ILE A 158 14.52 3.32 -0.96
CA ILE A 158 14.53 2.63 0.34
C ILE A 158 15.72 1.65 0.44
N ILE A 159 15.98 0.85 -0.60
CA ILE A 159 17.13 -0.08 -0.61
C ILE A 159 18.46 0.68 -0.61
N ALA A 160 18.56 1.79 -1.35
CA ALA A 160 19.77 2.58 -1.44
C ALA A 160 20.12 3.28 -0.10
N GLU A 161 19.12 3.63 0.71
CA GLU A 161 19.28 4.26 2.02
C GLU A 161 19.32 3.26 3.19
N PHE A 162 19.37 1.96 2.91
CA PHE A 162 19.53 0.95 3.96
C PHE A 162 20.96 1.02 4.54
N PRO A 163 21.16 1.03 5.88
CA PRO A 163 20.24 0.58 6.94
C PRO A 163 19.32 1.64 7.55
N ASP A 164 19.47 2.93 7.24
CA ASP A 164 18.70 4.02 7.87
C ASP A 164 17.20 3.90 7.53
N SER A 165 16.88 3.35 6.37
CA SER A 165 15.51 3.06 5.90
C SER A 165 14.84 1.83 6.52
N ALA A 166 15.45 1.15 7.51
CA ALA A 166 14.94 -0.11 8.06
C ALA A 166 13.51 -0.02 8.60
N SER A 167 13.12 1.12 9.19
CA SER A 167 11.75 1.37 9.67
C SER A 167 10.71 1.23 8.56
N ALA A 168 10.96 1.85 7.40
CA ALA A 168 10.06 1.76 6.24
C ALA A 168 9.94 0.33 5.69
N VAL A 169 11.02 -0.47 5.75
CA VAL A 169 10.99 -1.87 5.32
C VAL A 169 10.09 -2.72 6.22
N LEU A 170 10.19 -2.53 7.55
CA LEU A 170 9.36 -3.25 8.51
C LEU A 170 7.88 -2.87 8.40
N GLU A 171 7.61 -1.60 8.14
CA GLU A 171 6.25 -1.09 7.91
C GLU A 171 5.65 -1.64 6.62
N LEU A 172 6.43 -1.64 5.52
CA LEU A 172 6.04 -2.25 4.25
C LEU A 172 5.77 -3.75 4.40
N ARG A 173 6.59 -4.48 5.16
CA ARG A 173 6.34 -5.90 5.47
C ARG A 173 4.97 -6.09 6.13
N GLY A 174 4.67 -5.32 7.17
CA GLY A 174 3.37 -5.36 7.83
C GLY A 174 2.23 -5.13 6.85
N ALA A 175 2.35 -4.12 5.99
CA ALA A 175 1.34 -3.80 5.00
C ALA A 175 1.17 -4.91 3.94
N LEU A 176 2.25 -5.53 3.47
CA LEU A 176 2.21 -6.63 2.49
C LEU A 176 1.53 -7.89 3.00
N THR A 177 1.55 -8.15 4.32
CA THR A 177 0.78 -9.27 4.89
C THR A 177 -0.73 -9.10 4.69
N LYS A 178 -1.22 -7.85 4.64
CA LYS A 178 -2.64 -7.53 4.38
C LYS A 178 -2.94 -7.47 2.88
N THR A 179 -2.11 -6.78 2.09
CA THR A 179 -2.42 -6.50 0.68
C THR A 179 -2.02 -7.62 -0.29
N GLN A 180 -1.10 -8.51 0.10
CA GLN A 180 -0.60 -9.62 -0.72
C GLN A 180 0.03 -9.18 -2.07
N GLN A 181 0.55 -7.95 -2.15
CA GLN A 181 1.11 -7.36 -3.38
C GLN A 181 2.55 -7.80 -3.72
N HIS A 182 3.06 -8.91 -3.17
CA HIS A 182 4.43 -9.40 -3.36
C HIS A 182 4.84 -9.56 -4.84
N ALA A 183 3.91 -9.98 -5.70
CA ALA A 183 4.13 -10.11 -7.14
C ALA A 183 4.40 -8.76 -7.83
N VAL A 184 3.58 -7.77 -7.49
CA VAL A 184 3.69 -6.40 -8.03
C VAL A 184 5.01 -5.81 -7.57
N LEU A 185 5.36 -5.98 -6.29
CA LEU A 185 6.64 -5.56 -5.74
C LEU A 185 7.82 -6.16 -6.52
N ALA A 186 7.84 -7.49 -6.70
CA ALA A 186 8.93 -8.17 -7.39
C ALA A 186 9.09 -7.67 -8.84
N SER A 187 7.98 -7.57 -9.58
CA SER A 187 7.99 -7.11 -10.97
C SER A 187 8.49 -5.67 -11.11
N ARG A 188 7.99 -4.75 -10.27
CA ARG A 188 8.35 -3.32 -10.27
C ARG A 188 9.78 -3.08 -9.83
N LEU A 189 10.24 -3.76 -8.79
CA LEU A 189 11.61 -3.64 -8.30
C LEU A 189 12.59 -4.13 -9.37
N ARG A 190 12.28 -5.26 -10.03
CA ARG A 190 13.09 -5.78 -11.14
C ARG A 190 13.22 -4.79 -12.30
N GLU A 191 12.11 -4.17 -12.70
CA GLU A 191 12.09 -3.14 -13.74
C GLU A 191 12.98 -1.95 -13.33
N THR A 192 12.84 -1.49 -12.09
CA THR A 192 13.54 -0.31 -11.57
C THR A 192 15.04 -0.54 -11.43
N LEU A 193 15.46 -1.70 -10.89
CA LEU A 193 16.87 -2.10 -10.82
C LEU A 193 17.52 -2.20 -12.20
N THR A 194 16.80 -2.78 -13.17
CA THR A 194 17.30 -2.89 -14.54
C THR A 194 17.51 -1.52 -15.16
N ARG A 195 16.57 -0.59 -14.93
CA ARG A 195 16.63 0.77 -15.45
C ARG A 195 17.69 1.64 -14.78
N ARG A 196 17.84 1.55 -13.45
CA ARG A 196 18.65 2.49 -12.64
C ARG A 196 20.06 2.00 -12.29
N SER A 197 20.31 0.69 -12.21
CA SER A 197 21.62 0.16 -11.78
C SER A 197 22.27 -0.74 -12.83
N LEU A 198 21.50 -1.55 -13.55
CA LEU A 198 22.05 -2.55 -14.47
C LEU A 198 22.36 -1.97 -15.85
N HIS A 199 23.08 -0.85 -15.87
CA HIS A 199 23.50 -0.17 -17.09
C HIS A 199 25.02 0.06 -17.11
N PRO A 200 25.64 0.21 -18.30
CA PRO A 200 27.10 0.35 -18.42
C PRO A 200 27.70 1.52 -17.63
N GLY A 201 26.92 2.58 -17.36
CA GLY A 201 27.38 3.75 -16.60
C GLY A 201 27.55 3.54 -15.09
N ALA A 202 27.04 2.45 -14.51
CA ALA A 202 27.17 2.16 -13.07
C ALA A 202 28.49 1.41 -12.81
N THR A 203 29.16 1.71 -11.70
CA THR A 203 30.39 0.98 -11.35
C THR A 203 30.06 -0.42 -10.81
N THR A 204 30.98 -1.37 -10.95
CA THR A 204 30.74 -2.74 -10.48
C THR A 204 30.57 -2.78 -8.96
N THR A 205 31.33 -1.94 -8.24
CA THR A 205 31.19 -1.76 -6.79
C THR A 205 29.80 -1.26 -6.39
N GLN A 206 29.27 -0.22 -7.05
CA GLN A 206 27.92 0.30 -6.77
C GLN A 206 26.84 -0.77 -6.99
N ILE A 207 26.95 -1.56 -8.06
CA ILE A 207 25.99 -2.64 -8.34
C ILE A 207 26.06 -3.71 -7.25
N ILE A 208 27.27 -4.05 -6.76
CA ILE A 208 27.46 -5.01 -5.68
C ILE A 208 26.88 -4.47 -4.36
N GLU A 209 27.15 -3.21 -4.00
CA GLU A 209 26.60 -2.54 -2.80
C GLU A 209 25.08 -2.58 -2.80
N ILE A 210 24.45 -2.13 -3.90
CA ILE A 210 23.00 -2.18 -4.06
C ILE A 210 22.48 -3.61 -3.99
N TYR A 211 23.22 -4.59 -4.53
CA TYR A 211 22.80 -5.99 -4.47
C TYR A 211 22.81 -6.52 -3.03
N ILE A 212 23.83 -6.19 -2.25
CA ILE A 212 23.92 -6.54 -0.82
C ILE A 212 22.75 -5.93 -0.05
N SER A 213 22.50 -4.62 -0.21
CA SER A 213 21.36 -3.95 0.43
C SER A 213 20.03 -4.54 -0.03
N THR A 214 19.90 -4.92 -1.31
CA THR A 214 18.70 -5.60 -1.83
C THR A 214 18.48 -6.94 -1.12
N ILE A 215 19.53 -7.75 -0.92
CA ILE A 215 19.43 -9.01 -0.18
C ILE A 215 18.99 -8.75 1.27
N LYS A 216 19.64 -7.80 1.96
CA LYS A 216 19.31 -7.45 3.35
C LYS A 216 17.85 -7.01 3.49
N VAL A 217 17.39 -6.08 2.64
CA VAL A 217 16.01 -5.57 2.65
C VAL A 217 14.99 -6.66 2.31
N LEU A 218 15.22 -7.45 1.26
CA LEU A 218 14.26 -8.46 0.84
C LEU A 218 14.14 -9.62 1.83
N ARG A 219 15.22 -9.97 2.56
CA ARG A 219 15.15 -10.95 3.65
C ARG A 219 14.35 -10.45 4.86
N LEU A 220 14.43 -9.15 5.15
CA LEU A 220 13.61 -8.54 6.19
C LEU A 220 12.12 -8.52 5.79
N LEU A 221 11.84 -8.29 4.52
CA LEU A 221 10.50 -8.13 3.95
C LEU A 221 9.79 -9.48 3.67
N ASP A 222 10.48 -10.43 3.07
CA ASP A 222 9.97 -11.77 2.72
C ASP A 222 10.95 -12.87 3.19
N PRO A 223 10.72 -13.47 4.37
CA PRO A 223 11.55 -14.56 4.88
C PRO A 223 11.54 -15.84 4.03
N SER A 224 10.66 -15.96 3.03
CA SER A 224 10.60 -17.14 2.16
C SER A 224 11.64 -17.12 1.02
N ASP A 225 12.34 -15.99 0.84
CA ASP A 225 13.26 -15.70 -0.27
C ASP A 225 12.64 -15.77 -1.69
N ALA A 226 11.31 -15.92 -1.82
CA ALA A 226 10.65 -16.06 -3.11
C ALA A 226 10.77 -14.77 -3.95
N VAL A 227 10.57 -13.61 -3.33
CA VAL A 227 10.76 -12.31 -3.99
C VAL A 227 12.23 -12.08 -4.33
N LEU A 228 13.14 -12.44 -3.42
CA LEU A 228 14.59 -12.29 -3.61
C LEU A 228 15.08 -13.09 -4.81
N ASP A 229 14.68 -14.34 -4.95
CA ASP A 229 15.09 -15.21 -6.06
C ASP A 229 14.63 -14.63 -7.42
N ALA A 230 13.42 -14.08 -7.48
CA ALA A 230 12.88 -13.45 -8.69
C ALA A 230 13.62 -12.15 -9.10
N VAL A 231 14.02 -11.34 -8.11
CA VAL A 231 14.68 -10.04 -8.34
C VAL A 231 16.20 -10.18 -8.53
N ALA A 232 16.84 -11.14 -7.87
CA ALA A 232 18.29 -11.33 -7.91
C ALA A 232 18.78 -11.91 -9.25
N SER A 233 17.95 -12.69 -9.95
CA SER A 233 18.29 -13.33 -11.22
C SER A 233 18.92 -12.38 -12.26
N PRO A 234 18.29 -11.24 -12.63
CA PRO A 234 18.89 -10.30 -13.59
C PRO A 234 20.17 -9.62 -13.08
N ILE A 235 20.29 -9.36 -11.77
CA ILE A 235 21.50 -8.77 -11.17
C ILE A 235 22.67 -9.75 -11.33
N ARG A 236 22.47 -11.02 -10.97
CA ARG A 236 23.48 -12.09 -11.10
C ARG A 236 23.92 -12.24 -12.55
N ALA A 237 22.97 -12.29 -13.49
CA ALA A 237 23.26 -12.41 -14.92
C ALA A 237 24.07 -11.21 -15.45
N TYR A 238 23.81 -10.00 -14.94
CA TYR A 238 24.56 -8.81 -15.32
C TYR A 238 26.00 -8.83 -14.76
N LEU A 239 26.16 -9.13 -13.48
CA LEU A 239 27.48 -9.20 -12.82
C LEU A 239 28.37 -10.31 -13.40
N GLN A 240 27.80 -11.45 -13.80
CA GLN A 240 28.54 -12.53 -14.46
C GLN A 240 29.16 -12.12 -15.80
N ARG A 241 28.57 -11.15 -16.50
CA ARG A 241 29.09 -10.65 -17.78
C ARG A 241 30.21 -9.63 -17.61
N ARG A 242 30.34 -9.03 -16.42
CA ARG A 242 31.39 -8.06 -16.10
C ARG A 242 32.66 -8.81 -15.68
N GLY A 243 33.75 -8.57 -16.41
CA GLY A 243 35.04 -9.24 -16.18
C GLY A 243 35.75 -8.81 -14.89
N ASP A 244 35.38 -7.68 -14.31
CA ASP A 244 35.98 -7.10 -13.11
C ASP A 244 35.25 -7.48 -11.80
N THR A 245 34.09 -8.14 -11.88
CA THR A 245 33.25 -8.50 -10.73
C THR A 245 34.01 -9.28 -9.65
N VAL A 246 34.75 -10.33 -10.03
CA VAL A 246 35.50 -11.15 -9.06
C VAL A 246 36.53 -10.31 -8.33
N ARG A 247 37.24 -9.42 -9.04
CA ARG A 247 38.24 -8.53 -8.44
C ARG A 247 37.59 -7.58 -7.43
N CYS A 248 36.44 -6.99 -7.77
CA CYS A 248 35.68 -6.12 -6.87
C CYS A 248 35.22 -6.86 -5.61
N ILE A 249 34.68 -8.08 -5.76
CA ILE A 249 34.24 -8.91 -4.63
C ILE A 249 35.43 -9.25 -3.71
N VAL A 250 36.53 -9.75 -4.27
CA VAL A 250 37.73 -10.09 -3.47
C VAL A 250 38.26 -8.86 -2.74
N THR A 251 38.36 -7.72 -3.43
CA THR A 251 38.81 -6.47 -2.80
C THR A 251 37.91 -6.10 -1.62
N SER A 252 36.59 -6.17 -1.79
CA SER A 252 35.61 -5.88 -0.75
C SER A 252 35.56 -6.92 0.37
N LEU A 253 35.99 -8.17 0.15
CA LEU A 253 36.12 -9.19 1.20
C LEU A 253 37.45 -9.10 1.95
N THR A 254 38.43 -8.38 1.42
CA THR A 254 39.74 -8.17 2.06
C THR A 254 39.88 -6.80 2.71
N ASP A 255 38.95 -5.89 2.42
CA ASP A 255 38.90 -4.56 3.01
C ASP A 255 38.10 -4.61 4.32
N GLU A 256 38.77 -4.33 5.44
CA GLU A 256 38.19 -4.40 6.78
C GLU A 256 37.03 -3.41 6.99
N ASN A 257 36.91 -2.41 6.11
CA ASN A 257 35.88 -1.38 6.20
C ASN A 257 34.68 -1.64 5.27
N ALA A 258 34.65 -2.75 4.55
CA ALA A 258 33.63 -3.03 3.55
C ALA A 258 32.51 -3.92 4.08
N ASP A 259 31.27 -3.66 3.64
CA ASP A 259 30.06 -4.39 4.04
C ASP A 259 30.15 -5.92 3.92
N LEU A 260 30.84 -6.42 2.89
CA LEU A 260 31.01 -7.86 2.67
C LEU A 260 31.95 -8.49 3.71
N TYR A 261 32.95 -7.74 4.18
CA TYR A 261 33.83 -8.20 5.25
C TYR A 261 33.06 -8.35 6.55
N ASP A 262 32.24 -7.36 6.91
CA ASP A 262 31.36 -7.41 8.09
C ASP A 262 30.37 -8.59 8.01
N GLU A 263 29.78 -8.83 6.84
CA GLU A 263 28.85 -9.94 6.63
C GLU A 263 29.54 -11.30 6.78
N LEU A 264 30.80 -11.42 6.34
CA LEU A 264 31.60 -12.64 6.53
C LEU A 264 31.92 -12.90 8.02
N GLN A 265 32.10 -11.84 8.81
CA GLN A 265 32.37 -11.95 10.23
C GLN A 265 31.13 -12.29 11.08
N ARG A 266 29.92 -12.10 10.56
CA ARG A 266 28.68 -12.47 11.26
C ARG A 266 28.64 -14.00 11.44
N GLN A 267 28.55 -14.45 12.69
CA GLN A 267 28.66 -15.85 13.13
C GLN A 267 27.54 -16.80 12.62
N ASP A 268 26.60 -16.29 11.83
CA ASP A 268 25.57 -17.09 11.15
C ASP A 268 26.12 -17.80 9.89
N ALA A 269 27.28 -17.35 9.39
CA ALA A 269 28.06 -18.12 8.44
C ALA A 269 28.66 -19.31 9.19
N GLN A 270 27.98 -20.47 9.17
CA GLN A 270 28.62 -21.72 9.59
C GLN A 270 29.96 -21.81 8.85
N PRO A 271 31.09 -21.82 9.58
CA PRO A 271 32.36 -22.13 8.96
C PRO A 271 32.16 -23.48 8.27
N LEU A 272 32.54 -23.62 7.01
CA LEU A 272 32.67 -24.95 6.43
C LEU A 272 33.70 -25.67 7.30
N ASP A 273 33.25 -26.57 8.16
CA ASP A 273 34.09 -27.35 9.05
C ASP A 273 35.07 -28.11 8.14
N ALA A 274 36.27 -27.58 7.95
CA ALA A 274 37.36 -28.25 7.24
C ALA A 274 37.96 -29.39 8.08
N SER A 275 37.21 -29.88 9.08
CA SER A 275 37.55 -30.98 9.97
C SER A 275 36.59 -32.13 9.70
N GLY A 276 36.92 -32.94 8.71
CA GLY A 276 36.26 -34.22 8.47
C GLY A 276 35.63 -34.31 7.11
N ASP A 277 36.44 -34.65 6.12
CA ASP A 277 36.00 -35.52 5.02
C ASP A 277 35.73 -36.91 5.65
N SER A 278 34.68 -37.02 6.47
CA SER A 278 34.09 -38.30 6.79
C SER A 278 32.95 -38.50 5.81
N ASP A 279 33.03 -39.60 5.06
CA ASP A 279 31.99 -40.15 4.18
C ASP A 279 30.72 -40.55 4.98
N ASP A 280 30.27 -39.73 5.94
CA ASP A 280 29.04 -39.95 6.68
C ASP A 280 27.86 -39.46 5.82
N GLU A 281 27.46 -40.31 4.87
CA GLU A 281 26.18 -40.21 4.14
C GLU A 281 24.93 -40.22 5.06
N GLU A 282 25.12 -40.28 6.38
CA GLU A 282 24.05 -40.32 7.40
C GLU A 282 23.68 -38.93 7.95
N GLY A 283 24.47 -37.90 7.64
CA GLY A 283 24.11 -36.50 7.85
C GLY A 283 23.15 -36.01 6.79
N GLY A 284 21.89 -36.46 6.84
CA GLY A 284 20.81 -35.84 6.05
C GLY A 284 20.84 -34.31 6.18
N PRO A 285 20.18 -33.56 5.29
CA PRO A 285 20.26 -32.11 5.32
C PRO A 285 19.79 -31.66 6.70
N GLY A 286 20.69 -31.04 7.48
CA GLY A 286 20.66 -31.04 8.95
C GLY A 286 19.32 -30.67 9.58
N ALA A 287 19.13 -30.92 10.88
CA ALA A 287 17.84 -30.94 11.59
C ALA A 287 16.83 -29.76 11.36
N GLY A 288 17.23 -28.65 10.74
CA GLY A 288 16.36 -27.55 10.33
C GLY A 288 16.02 -27.48 8.83
N TRP A 289 16.52 -28.38 7.98
CA TRP A 289 16.24 -28.36 6.55
C TRP A 289 14.83 -28.86 6.26
N GLN A 290 14.06 -28.03 5.58
CA GLN A 290 12.76 -28.40 5.05
C GLN A 290 12.76 -28.13 3.54
N PRO A 291 12.20 -29.05 2.72
CA PRO A 291 12.04 -28.79 1.30
C PRO A 291 11.15 -27.57 1.11
N ARG A 292 11.58 -26.65 0.23
CA ARG A 292 10.82 -25.41 -0.07
C ARG A 292 9.39 -25.77 -0.50
N LEU A 293 8.40 -25.13 0.10
CA LEU A 293 7.01 -25.28 -0.29
C LEU A 293 6.79 -24.71 -1.70
N ARG A 294 6.00 -25.42 -2.53
CA ARG A 294 5.76 -25.13 -3.95
C ARG A 294 5.13 -23.76 -4.27
N THR A 295 4.78 -22.96 -3.28
CA THR A 295 4.29 -21.58 -3.48
C THR A 295 5.37 -20.61 -3.95
N ALA A 296 6.64 -21.00 -3.88
CA ALA A 296 7.79 -20.23 -4.34
C ALA A 296 8.07 -20.36 -5.86
N ASP A 297 7.09 -20.74 -6.68
CA ASP A 297 7.25 -20.73 -8.14
C ASP A 297 7.12 -19.28 -8.66
N PRO A 298 8.20 -18.64 -9.16
CA PRO A 298 8.16 -17.25 -9.65
C PRO A 298 7.31 -17.10 -10.93
N THR A 299 6.84 -18.21 -11.50
CA THR A 299 5.99 -18.28 -12.69
C THR A 299 4.49 -18.23 -12.36
N LEU A 300 4.07 -18.55 -11.13
CA LEU A 300 2.66 -18.52 -10.72
C LEU A 300 2.15 -17.12 -10.36
N LEU A 301 3.04 -16.12 -10.31
CA LEU A 301 2.69 -14.71 -10.16
C LEU A 301 2.25 -14.06 -11.48
N GLY A 302 2.26 -14.80 -12.59
CA GLY A 302 1.94 -14.30 -13.93
C GLY A 302 0.64 -14.82 -14.57
N HIS A 303 -0.11 -15.71 -13.93
CA HIS A 303 -1.33 -16.28 -14.53
C HIS A 303 -2.50 -16.38 -13.54
N GLN A 304 -3.15 -15.24 -13.32
CA GLN A 304 -4.61 -15.13 -13.16
C GLN A 304 -4.98 -14.05 -14.19
N ASN A 305 -5.60 -14.31 -15.34
CA ASN A 305 -6.94 -14.88 -15.58
C ASN A 305 -7.06 -15.20 -17.11
N PRO A 306 -8.21 -15.62 -17.70
CA PRO A 306 -9.62 -15.54 -17.25
C PRO A 306 -10.18 -16.78 -16.54
#